data_AF-A0A0F9Q688-F1
#
_entry.id   AF-A0A0F9Q688-F1
#
_cell.length_a   1.000
_cell.length_b   1.000
_cell.length_c   1.000
_cell.angle_alpha   90.00
_cell.angle_beta   90.00
_cell.angle_gamma   90.00
#
_symmetry.space_group_name_H-M   'P 1'
#
loop_
_entity.id
_entity.type
_entity.pdbx_description
1 polymer ?
#
loop_
_entity_poly.entity_id
_entity_poly.type
_entity_poly.pdbx_seq_one_letter_code
_entity_poly.pdbx_strand_id
1 'polypeptide(L)'
;MTNSPRNTSKTDPMLQLMDAMAFGASESIERTEAKGQRDLVNFDVLPVDILGGTEADFEALGFTFGEPVHNDPLFREATLPEGWKRQACDHAMYSDIVDETGAQRVSVFYKAASYDRNASMSLVPRPR
;
A
#
# COMPACT_ATOMS: atom_id res chain seq x y z
N MET A 1 -5.92 4.53 -17.75
CA MET A 1 -4.61 4.80 -17.12
C MET A 1 -4.79 4.47 -15.66
N THR A 2 -4.24 3.35 -15.22
CA THR A 2 -4.35 2.86 -13.83
C THR A 2 -3.53 3.77 -12.92
N ASN A 3 -4.17 4.35 -11.92
CA ASN A 3 -3.52 5.24 -10.98
C ASN A 3 -2.83 4.36 -9.90
N SER A 4 -1.49 4.33 -9.90
CA SER A 4 -0.66 3.46 -9.05
C SER A 4 0.44 4.26 -8.35
N PRO A 5 0.90 3.87 -7.14
CA PRO A 5 2.04 4.49 -6.48
C PRO A 5 3.26 4.58 -7.40
N ARG A 6 4.04 5.65 -7.25
CA ARG A 6 5.32 5.78 -7.97
C ARG A 6 6.25 4.67 -7.51
N ASN A 7 6.81 3.92 -8.47
CA ASN A 7 7.84 2.94 -8.19
C ASN A 7 9.12 3.64 -7.71
N THR A 8 9.39 3.56 -6.41
CA THR A 8 10.49 4.25 -5.74
C THR A 8 11.86 3.63 -6.03
N SER A 9 11.96 2.40 -6.55
CA SER A 9 13.25 1.83 -6.96
C SER A 9 13.80 2.48 -8.23
N LYS A 10 12.93 3.18 -8.98
CA LYS A 10 13.32 4.02 -10.13
C LYS A 10 13.63 5.47 -9.74
N THR A 11 13.75 5.77 -8.44
CA THR A 11 14.13 7.11 -7.98
C THR A 11 15.61 7.34 -8.25
N ASP A 12 15.94 8.47 -8.88
CA ASP A 12 17.31 8.85 -9.22
C ASP A 12 18.22 8.78 -7.97
N PRO A 13 19.34 8.05 -8.02
CA PRO A 13 20.29 7.93 -6.90
C PRO A 13 20.81 9.27 -6.38
N MET A 14 20.94 10.29 -7.26
CA MET A 14 21.35 11.64 -6.87
C MET A 14 20.27 12.34 -6.06
N LEU A 15 19.00 12.15 -6.41
CA LEU A 15 17.88 12.67 -5.61
C LEU A 15 17.82 12.00 -4.23
N GLN A 16 18.06 10.68 -4.16
CA GLN A 16 18.12 9.97 -2.86
C GLN A 16 19.29 10.47 -2.00
N LEU A 17 20.47 10.67 -2.60
CA LEU A 17 21.64 11.20 -1.90
C LEU A 17 21.41 12.65 -1.42
N MET A 18 20.83 13.52 -2.26
CA MET A 18 20.55 14.91 -1.90
C MET A 18 19.57 15.00 -0.73
N ASP A 19 18.53 14.16 -0.71
CA ASP A 19 17.54 14.15 0.37
C ASP A 19 18.16 13.63 1.69
N ALA A 20 18.97 12.56 1.61
CA ALA A 20 19.72 12.04 2.75
C ALA A 20 20.77 13.03 3.29
N MET A 21 21.38 13.85 2.43
CA MET A 21 22.29 14.91 2.84
C MET A 21 21.56 16.11 3.47
N ALA A 22 20.34 16.39 3.05
CA ALA A 22 19.55 17.53 3.54
C ALA A 22 18.89 17.27 4.91
N PHE A 23 18.42 16.04 5.15
CA PHE A 23 17.62 15.70 6.33
C PHE A 23 18.22 14.57 7.19
N GLY A 24 19.30 13.94 6.71
CA GLY A 24 19.82 12.71 7.30
C GLY A 24 19.12 11.47 6.72
N ALA A 25 19.85 10.36 6.69
CA ALA A 25 19.38 9.12 6.06
C ALA A 25 18.06 8.61 6.68
N SER A 26 17.92 8.63 8.01
CA SER A 26 16.70 8.16 8.70
C SER A 26 15.47 9.01 8.38
N GLU A 27 15.55 10.34 8.46
CA GLU A 27 14.40 11.20 8.17
C GLU A 27 13.97 11.17 6.70
N SER A 28 14.92 11.01 5.76
CA SER A 28 14.61 10.86 4.33
C SER A 28 13.81 9.59 4.01
N ILE A 29 14.07 8.50 4.75
CA ILE A 29 13.33 7.23 4.63
C ILE A 29 11.91 7.40 5.17
N GLU A 30 11.74 7.97 6.36
CA GLU A 30 10.42 8.21 6.97
C GLU A 30 9.54 9.09 6.08
N ARG A 31 10.11 10.13 5.46
CA ARG A 31 9.41 10.99 4.49
C ARG A 31 8.96 10.23 3.25
N THR A 32 9.81 9.32 2.75
CA THR A 32 9.49 8.49 1.58
C THR A 32 8.38 7.49 1.91
N GLU A 33 8.41 6.88 3.10
CA GLU A 33 7.38 5.96 3.58
C GLU A 33 6.03 6.67 3.79
N ALA A 34 6.03 7.82 4.48
CA ALA A 34 4.82 8.61 4.69
C ALA A 34 4.21 9.12 3.37
N LYS A 35 5.04 9.39 2.36
CA LYS A 35 4.54 9.71 1.01
C LYS A 35 3.92 8.48 0.35
N GLY A 36 4.56 7.31 0.42
CA GLY A 36 4.04 6.06 -0.11
C GLY A 36 2.68 5.67 0.47
N GLN A 37 2.45 5.92 1.76
CA GLN A 37 1.16 5.71 2.42
C GLN A 37 0.05 6.63 1.84
N ARG A 38 0.33 7.94 1.72
CA ARG A 38 -0.64 8.90 1.14
C ARG A 38 -0.99 8.55 -0.29
N ASP A 39 0.02 8.14 -1.04
CA ASP A 39 -0.11 7.66 -2.40
C ASP A 39 -1.07 6.46 -2.42
N LEU A 40 -0.80 5.41 -1.64
CA LEU A 40 -1.61 4.17 -1.63
C LEU A 40 -3.08 4.38 -1.21
N VAL A 41 -3.38 5.33 -0.31
CA VAL A 41 -4.76 5.67 0.07
C VAL A 41 -5.58 6.22 -1.12
N ASN A 42 -4.92 6.81 -2.12
CA ASN A 42 -5.56 7.47 -3.27
C ASN A 42 -5.49 6.66 -4.58
N PHE A 43 -5.00 5.41 -4.54
CA PHE A 43 -4.81 4.59 -5.74
C PHE A 43 -5.71 3.35 -5.77
N ASP A 44 -6.04 2.90 -6.97
CA ASP A 44 -6.96 1.77 -7.24
C ASP A 44 -6.24 0.42 -7.33
N VAL A 45 -5.16 0.28 -6.57
CA VAL A 45 -4.33 -0.91 -6.55
C VAL A 45 -4.21 -1.47 -5.15
N LEU A 46 -3.95 -2.78 -5.06
CA LEU A 46 -3.65 -3.48 -3.81
C LEU A 46 -2.39 -4.33 -3.97
N PRO A 47 -1.70 -4.66 -2.86
CA PRO A 47 -0.57 -5.57 -2.91
C PRO A 47 -0.95 -6.92 -3.51
N VAL A 48 -0.02 -7.53 -4.23
CA VAL A 48 -0.17 -8.89 -4.74
C VAL A 48 -0.02 -9.92 -3.61
N ASP A 49 0.82 -9.63 -2.61
CA ASP A 49 1.10 -10.55 -1.52
C ASP A 49 0.00 -10.51 -0.44
N ILE A 50 -0.49 -11.70 -0.06
CA ILE A 50 -1.54 -11.90 0.95
C ILE A 50 -0.96 -12.67 2.12
N LEU A 51 -1.01 -12.06 3.31
CA LEU A 51 -0.55 -12.67 4.55
C LEU A 51 -1.73 -13.21 5.36
N GLY A 52 -1.66 -14.51 5.71
CA GLY A 52 -2.61 -15.14 6.64
C GLY A 52 -4.01 -15.38 6.06
N GLY A 53 -4.16 -15.37 4.74
CA GLY A 53 -5.42 -15.65 4.03
C GLY A 53 -5.17 -15.98 2.55
N THR A 54 -6.24 -16.00 1.76
CA THR A 54 -6.22 -16.30 0.32
C THR A 54 -6.97 -15.23 -0.47
N GLU A 55 -6.72 -15.12 -1.78
CA GLU A 55 -7.47 -14.23 -2.68
C GLU A 55 -8.98 -14.49 -2.60
N ALA A 56 -9.39 -15.75 -2.49
CA ALA A 56 -10.79 -16.15 -2.35
C ALA A 56 -11.47 -15.56 -1.11
N ASP A 57 -10.73 -15.36 0.00
CA ASP A 57 -11.29 -14.75 1.21
C ASP A 57 -11.61 -13.26 1.00
N PHE A 58 -10.82 -12.57 0.18
CA PHE A 58 -11.08 -11.19 -0.22
C PHE A 58 -12.22 -11.10 -1.24
N GLU A 59 -12.22 -11.99 -2.25
CA GLU A 59 -13.33 -12.06 -3.22
C GLU A 59 -14.67 -12.36 -2.54
N ALA A 60 -14.68 -13.21 -1.52
CA ALA A 60 -15.87 -13.49 -0.71
C ALA A 60 -16.40 -12.25 0.04
N LEU A 61 -15.56 -11.25 0.29
CA LEU A 61 -15.94 -9.96 0.86
C LEU A 61 -16.37 -8.95 -0.21
N GLY A 62 -16.25 -9.29 -1.50
CA GLY A 62 -16.65 -8.44 -2.62
C GLY A 62 -15.50 -7.67 -3.28
N PHE A 63 -14.24 -7.99 -2.98
CA PHE A 63 -13.11 -7.45 -3.72
C PHE A 63 -13.05 -8.08 -5.12
N THR A 64 -12.57 -7.31 -6.10
CA THR A 64 -12.20 -7.86 -7.41
C THR A 64 -10.76 -7.52 -7.71
N PHE A 65 -9.99 -8.48 -8.19
CA PHE A 65 -8.60 -8.26 -8.55
C PHE A 65 -8.37 -8.40 -10.05
N GLY A 66 -7.57 -7.49 -10.61
CA GLY A 66 -7.12 -7.51 -11.99
C GLY A 66 -5.66 -7.96 -12.11
N GLU A 67 -5.06 -7.57 -13.23
CA GLU A 67 -3.68 -7.91 -13.57
C GLU A 67 -2.66 -7.14 -12.70
N PRO A 68 -1.46 -7.70 -12.49
CA PRO A 68 -0.35 -6.97 -11.91
C PRO A 68 -0.01 -5.70 -12.71
N VAL A 69 0.35 -4.63 -12.00
CA VAL A 69 0.74 -3.36 -12.63
C VAL A 69 2.05 -3.55 -13.36
N HIS A 70 2.06 -3.31 -14.68
CA HIS A 70 3.20 -3.59 -15.57
C HIS A 70 4.54 -3.03 -15.09
N ASN A 71 4.55 -1.84 -14.47
CA ASN A 71 5.77 -1.17 -14.00
C ASN A 71 6.04 -1.34 -12.51
N ASP A 72 5.17 -2.05 -11.79
CA ASP A 72 5.25 -2.23 -10.34
C ASP A 72 4.53 -3.52 -9.91
N PRO A 73 5.14 -4.69 -10.12
CA PRO A 73 4.49 -5.99 -9.89
C PRO A 73 4.22 -6.29 -8.40
N LEU A 74 4.63 -5.40 -7.48
CA LEU A 74 4.20 -5.46 -6.08
C LEU A 74 2.70 -5.20 -5.92
N PHE A 75 2.09 -4.53 -6.90
CA PHE A 75 0.69 -4.15 -6.90
C PHE A 75 -0.06 -4.74 -8.09
N ARG A 76 -1.36 -4.96 -7.90
CA ARG A 76 -2.31 -5.32 -8.96
C ARG A 76 -3.54 -4.43 -8.87
N GLU A 77 -4.25 -4.31 -9.97
CA GLU A 77 -5.52 -3.60 -10.00
C GLU A 77 -6.51 -4.24 -9.04
N ALA A 78 -7.25 -3.43 -8.28
CA ALA A 78 -8.26 -3.95 -7.37
C ALA A 78 -9.40 -2.96 -7.12
N THR A 79 -10.62 -3.49 -7.10
CA THR A 79 -11.82 -2.73 -6.71
C THR A 79 -12.22 -3.13 -5.30
N LEU A 80 -12.54 -2.14 -4.47
CA LEU A 80 -13.07 -2.37 -3.13
C LEU A 80 -14.57 -2.71 -3.20
N PRO A 81 -15.10 -3.44 -2.20
CA PRO A 81 -16.54 -3.60 -2.06
C PRO A 81 -17.27 -2.25 -1.96
N GLU A 82 -18.54 -2.22 -2.35
CA GLU A 82 -19.33 -0.98 -2.30
C GLU A 82 -19.39 -0.41 -0.88
N GLY A 83 -19.17 0.91 -0.76
CA GLY A 83 -19.16 1.61 0.54
C GLY A 83 -17.87 1.47 1.34
N TRP A 84 -16.93 0.62 0.93
CA TRP A 84 -15.64 0.47 1.60
C TRP A 84 -14.67 1.55 1.15
N LYS A 85 -13.74 1.93 2.03
CA LYS A 85 -12.78 3.01 1.75
C LYS A 85 -11.40 2.70 2.32
N ARG A 86 -10.38 3.24 1.64
CA ARG A 86 -9.01 3.29 2.16
C ARG A 86 -8.91 4.41 3.18
N GLN A 87 -8.13 4.18 4.23
CA GLN A 87 -7.92 5.13 5.32
C GLN A 87 -6.45 5.10 5.75
N ALA A 88 -5.86 6.28 5.90
CA ALA A 88 -4.54 6.39 6.50
C ALA A 88 -4.61 6.08 8.00
N CYS A 89 -3.56 5.44 8.54
CA CYS A 89 -3.41 5.21 9.97
C CYS A 89 -2.16 5.93 10.50
N ASP A 90 -1.97 5.96 11.82
CA ASP A 90 -0.86 6.67 12.45
C ASP A 90 0.53 6.03 12.21
N HIS A 91 0.59 4.90 11.50
CA HIS A 91 1.84 4.20 11.19
C HIS A 91 2.24 4.41 9.73
N ALA A 92 3.47 4.93 9.50
CA ALA A 92 3.94 5.39 8.19
C ALA A 92 3.91 4.35 7.06
N MET A 93 4.06 3.06 7.36
CA MET A 93 4.02 1.97 6.38
C MET A 93 2.67 1.23 6.30
N TYR A 94 1.67 1.59 7.10
CA TYR A 94 0.39 0.88 7.13
C TYR A 94 -0.75 1.77 6.68
N SER A 95 -1.74 1.18 6.05
CA SER A 95 -3.03 1.81 5.76
C SER A 95 -4.13 0.79 5.93
N ASP A 96 -5.32 1.30 6.21
CA ASP A 96 -6.49 0.48 6.51
C ASP A 96 -7.48 0.51 5.36
N ILE A 97 -8.18 -0.60 5.15
CA ILE A 97 -9.45 -0.58 4.43
C ILE A 97 -10.55 -0.82 5.46
N VAL A 98 -11.46 0.13 5.53
CA VAL A 98 -12.61 0.07 6.43
C VAL A 98 -13.89 -0.16 5.61
N ASP A 99 -14.82 -0.88 6.22
CA ASP A 99 -16.14 -1.11 5.64
C ASP A 99 -17.04 0.14 5.71
N GLU A 100 -18.27 0.01 5.23
CA GLU A 100 -19.28 1.08 5.23
C GLU A 100 -19.62 1.61 6.64
N THR A 101 -19.36 0.82 7.68
CA THR A 101 -19.55 1.23 9.09
C THR A 101 -18.33 1.91 9.69
N GLY A 102 -17.21 1.93 8.95
CA GLY A 102 -15.93 2.41 9.42
C GLY A 102 -15.12 1.39 10.22
N ALA A 103 -15.54 0.11 10.24
CA ALA A 103 -14.78 -0.94 10.90
C ALA A 103 -13.62 -1.39 10.01
N GLN A 104 -12.42 -1.48 10.57
CA GLN A 104 -11.24 -1.99 9.87
C GLN A 104 -11.44 -3.46 9.49
N ARG A 105 -11.22 -3.77 8.21
CA ARG A 105 -11.35 -5.11 7.64
C ARG A 105 -10.05 -5.63 7.03
N VAL A 106 -9.26 -4.73 6.45
CA VAL A 106 -7.97 -5.07 5.84
C VAL A 106 -6.90 -4.15 6.39
N SER A 107 -5.76 -4.73 6.72
CA SER A 107 -4.51 -4.01 6.97
C SER A 107 -3.62 -4.17 5.74
N VAL A 108 -3.18 -3.04 5.19
CA VAL A 108 -2.30 -2.97 4.02
C VAL A 108 -0.95 -2.40 4.46
N PHE A 109 0.11 -3.14 4.20
CA PHE A 109 1.49 -2.76 4.47
C PHE A 109 2.17 -2.36 3.16
N TYR A 110 2.88 -1.24 3.18
CA TYR A 110 3.76 -0.82 2.10
C TYR A 110 5.02 -0.13 2.64
N LYS A 111 6.16 -0.78 2.41
CA LYS A 111 7.50 -0.23 2.60
C LYS A 111 7.98 0.35 1.27
N ALA A 112 8.04 1.68 1.20
CA ALA A 112 8.40 2.41 -0.02
C ALA A 112 9.93 2.62 -0.18
N ALA A 113 10.76 2.08 0.71
CA ALA A 113 12.21 2.24 0.65
C ALA A 113 12.78 1.70 -0.68
N SER A 114 13.57 2.51 -1.39
CA SER A 114 14.04 2.24 -2.76
C SER A 114 14.84 0.94 -2.93
N TYR A 115 15.54 0.51 -1.87
CA TYR A 115 16.43 -0.66 -1.85
C TYR A 115 15.78 -1.94 -1.30
N ASP A 116 14.61 -1.83 -0.68
CA ASP A 116 13.90 -2.93 -0.02
C ASP A 116 12.39 -2.63 -0.02
N ARG A 117 11.81 -2.58 -1.22
CA ARG A 117 10.37 -2.35 -1.39
C ARG A 117 9.62 -3.63 -1.05
N ASN A 118 8.61 -3.52 -0.21
CA ASN A 118 7.74 -4.64 0.13
C ASN A 118 6.31 -4.14 0.29
N ALA A 119 5.34 -4.90 -0.20
CA ALA A 119 3.93 -4.60 -0.07
C ALA A 119 3.14 -5.88 0.20
N SER A 120 2.26 -5.87 1.20
CA SER A 120 1.44 -7.02 1.54
C SER A 120 0.11 -6.59 2.14
N MET A 121 -0.92 -7.43 2.06
CA MET A 121 -2.21 -7.19 2.72
C MET A 121 -2.68 -8.38 3.56
N SER A 122 -3.52 -8.11 4.55
CA SER A 122 -4.07 -9.15 5.44
C SER A 122 -5.45 -8.76 5.93
N LEU A 123 -6.32 -9.76 6.12
CA LEU A 123 -7.61 -9.56 6.76
C LEU A 123 -7.42 -9.38 8.27
N VAL A 124 -8.10 -8.38 8.83
CA VAL A 124 -8.11 -8.17 10.28
C VAL A 124 -9.09 -9.18 10.90
N PRO A 125 -8.66 -10.03 11.83
CA PRO A 125 -9.56 -10.93 12.53
C PRO A 125 -10.65 -10.12 13.24
N ARG A 126 -11.92 -10.51 13.11
CA ARG A 126 -12.96 -9.88 13.94
C ARG A 126 -12.60 -10.08 15.41
N PRO A 127 -12.59 -9.03 16.24
CA PRO A 127 -12.56 -9.23 17.68
C PRO A 127 -13.76 -10.10 18.05
N ARG A 128 -13.50 -11.15 18.83
CA ARG A 128 -14.53 -12.06 19.33
C ARG A 128 -15.43 -11.37 20.34
#